data_AF-B3G1B5-F1
#
_entry.id   AF-B3G1B5-F1
#
_cell.length_a   1.000
_cell.length_b   1.000
_cell.length_c   1.000
_cell.angle_alpha   90.00
_cell.angle_beta   90.00
_cell.angle_gamma   90.00
#
_symmetry.space_group_name_H-M   'P 1'
#
loop_
_entity.id
_entity.type
_entity.pdbx_description
1 polymer ?
#
loop_
_entity_poly.entity_id
_entity_poly.type
_entity_poly.pdbx_seq_one_letter_code
_entity_poly.pdbx_strand_id
1 'polypeptide(L)'
;MARGSRMRQRYSGRQGSFAAAVAQFRDQALAAGDAIYQRIMLDLSVKVIEKSPVGDPERWAANVAYRQRASATADRYDENVAIRNTLINLNPSNFTRNGNLRRGVKHAKPLTKAERDQNFDVNGMVAGRGYVGGRFRANWQFSIGTAAQGEIDDVDPTGSKAISAVTAGVQPLKLGDTAYLVNNLPYAVPLEYGHSSQAPAGMVRVTIAEFQQIVEAAVGANQV
;
A
#
# COMPACT_ATOMS: atom_id res chain seq x y z
N MET A 1 -62.20 -35.40 -7.50
CA MET A 1 -61.30 -34.46 -6.79
C MET A 1 -60.15 -35.28 -6.17
N ALA A 2 -58.89 -34.78 -6.16
CA ALA A 2 -57.76 -35.19 -5.27
C ALA A 2 -56.34 -35.32 -5.89
N ARG A 3 -56.01 -34.71 -7.04
CA ARG A 3 -54.59 -34.60 -7.48
C ARG A 3 -53.82 -33.47 -6.78
N GLY A 4 -54.45 -32.32 -6.55
CA GLY A 4 -53.81 -31.18 -5.88
C GLY A 4 -53.50 -31.41 -4.39
N SER A 5 -54.32 -32.20 -3.69
CA SER A 5 -54.15 -32.47 -2.25
C SER A 5 -52.95 -33.39 -1.96
N ARG A 6 -52.74 -34.44 -2.76
CA ARG A 6 -51.57 -35.36 -2.61
C ARG A 6 -50.23 -34.69 -2.92
N MET A 7 -50.19 -33.74 -3.86
CA MET A 7 -48.96 -33.00 -4.19
C MET A 7 -48.56 -32.08 -3.03
N ARG A 8 -49.50 -31.32 -2.48
CA ARG A 8 -49.23 -30.46 -1.31
C ARG A 8 -48.71 -31.28 -0.12
N GLN A 9 -49.27 -32.46 0.14
CA GLN A 9 -48.85 -33.30 1.26
C GLN A 9 -47.44 -33.89 1.07
N ARG A 10 -47.07 -34.34 -0.15
CA ARG A 10 -45.73 -34.88 -0.49
C ARG A 10 -44.59 -33.87 -0.44
N TYR A 11 -44.86 -32.60 -0.68
CA TYR A 11 -43.84 -31.54 -0.72
C TYR A 11 -44.00 -30.49 0.40
N SER A 12 -44.94 -30.67 1.33
CA SER A 12 -45.19 -29.75 2.45
C SER A 12 -43.95 -29.51 3.31
N GLY A 13 -43.16 -30.54 3.61
CA GLY A 13 -41.87 -30.43 4.31
C GLY A 13 -40.71 -29.86 3.46
N ARG A 14 -40.91 -29.67 2.15
CA ARG A 14 -39.94 -29.06 1.21
C ARG A 14 -40.27 -27.60 0.88
N GLN A 15 -41.40 -27.06 1.33
CA GLN A 15 -41.73 -25.64 1.11
C GLN A 15 -40.67 -24.71 1.72
N GLY A 16 -40.10 -25.09 2.87
CA GLY A 16 -38.96 -24.39 3.47
C GLY A 16 -37.69 -24.46 2.63
N SER A 17 -37.43 -25.57 1.90
CA SER A 17 -36.20 -25.73 1.11
C SER A 17 -36.23 -24.97 -0.22
N PHE A 18 -37.40 -24.81 -0.86
CA PHE A 18 -37.50 -24.01 -2.08
C PHE A 18 -37.42 -22.50 -1.78
N ALA A 19 -38.17 -22.02 -0.79
CA ALA A 19 -38.09 -20.62 -0.37
C ALA A 19 -36.69 -20.27 0.15
N ALA A 20 -36.04 -21.18 0.88
CA ALA A 20 -34.65 -21.03 1.29
C ALA A 20 -33.67 -20.98 0.09
N ALA A 21 -33.87 -21.82 -0.93
CA ALA A 21 -33.04 -21.76 -2.15
C ALA A 21 -33.20 -20.42 -2.89
N VAL A 22 -34.43 -19.90 -2.99
CA VAL A 22 -34.67 -18.57 -3.58
C VAL A 22 -34.01 -17.46 -2.74
N ALA A 23 -34.10 -17.53 -1.42
CA ALA A 23 -33.42 -16.58 -0.52
C ALA A 23 -31.89 -16.69 -0.67
N GLN A 24 -31.35 -17.90 -0.83
CA GLN A 24 -29.93 -18.12 -1.08
C GLN A 24 -29.48 -17.49 -2.39
N PHE A 25 -30.26 -17.61 -3.48
CA PHE A 25 -29.93 -16.94 -4.74
C PHE A 25 -29.91 -15.42 -4.60
N ARG A 26 -30.86 -14.84 -3.85
CA ARG A 26 -30.84 -13.40 -3.53
C ARG A 26 -29.55 -13.03 -2.80
N ASP A 27 -29.19 -13.78 -1.75
CA ASP A 27 -28.01 -13.46 -0.92
C ASP A 27 -26.70 -13.62 -1.71
N GLN A 28 -26.62 -14.63 -2.58
CA GLN A 28 -25.50 -14.80 -3.52
C GLN A 28 -25.41 -13.66 -4.53
N ALA A 29 -26.53 -13.22 -5.10
CA ALA A 29 -26.54 -12.12 -6.05
C ALA A 29 -26.11 -10.78 -5.40
N LEU A 30 -26.57 -10.52 -4.16
CA LEU A 30 -26.14 -9.35 -3.39
C LEU A 30 -24.64 -9.41 -3.06
N ALA A 31 -24.15 -10.56 -2.61
CA ALA A 31 -22.73 -10.75 -2.30
C ALA A 31 -21.84 -10.60 -3.55
N ALA A 32 -22.28 -11.12 -4.70
CA ALA A 32 -21.59 -10.92 -5.98
C ALA A 32 -21.57 -9.45 -6.40
N GLY A 33 -22.69 -8.74 -6.22
CA GLY A 33 -22.78 -7.30 -6.48
C GLY A 33 -21.81 -6.48 -5.63
N ASP A 34 -21.74 -6.78 -4.33
CA ASP A 34 -20.74 -6.18 -3.42
C ASP A 34 -19.32 -6.44 -3.92
N ALA A 35 -18.96 -7.70 -4.19
CA ALA A 35 -17.61 -8.07 -4.61
C ALA A 35 -17.18 -7.40 -5.93
N ILE A 36 -18.08 -7.32 -6.90
CA ILE A 36 -17.83 -6.62 -8.17
C ILE A 36 -17.63 -5.13 -7.92
N TYR A 37 -18.47 -4.49 -7.11
CA TYR A 37 -18.34 -3.06 -6.82
C TYR A 37 -17.03 -2.73 -6.10
N GLN A 38 -16.68 -3.52 -5.08
CA GLN A 38 -15.40 -3.43 -4.37
C GLN A 38 -14.22 -3.55 -5.33
N ARG A 39 -14.28 -4.51 -6.27
CA ARG A 39 -13.21 -4.74 -7.24
C ARG A 39 -13.07 -3.59 -8.23
N ILE A 40 -14.17 -3.06 -8.77
CA ILE A 40 -14.16 -1.89 -9.66
C ILE A 40 -13.49 -0.71 -8.94
N MET A 41 -13.91 -0.41 -7.70
CA MET A 41 -13.36 0.71 -6.95
C MET A 41 -11.89 0.52 -6.60
N LEU A 42 -11.46 -0.72 -6.29
CA LEU A 42 -10.06 -1.04 -6.07
C LEU A 42 -9.23 -0.80 -7.33
N ASP A 43 -9.62 -1.38 -8.45
CA ASP A 43 -8.86 -1.33 -9.71
C ASP A 43 -8.77 0.11 -10.25
N LEU A 44 -9.87 0.88 -10.15
CA LEU A 44 -9.86 2.32 -10.48
C LEU A 44 -8.88 3.09 -9.61
N SER A 45 -8.95 2.89 -8.30
CA SER A 45 -8.14 3.65 -7.35
C SER A 45 -6.65 3.31 -7.50
N VAL A 46 -6.31 2.03 -7.65
CA VAL A 46 -4.94 1.57 -7.87
C VAL A 46 -4.39 2.16 -9.17
N LYS A 47 -5.14 2.10 -10.28
CA LYS A 47 -4.71 2.67 -11.57
C LYS A 47 -4.45 4.17 -11.48
N VAL A 48 -5.32 4.93 -10.81
CA VAL A 48 -5.12 6.38 -10.62
C VAL A 48 -3.86 6.65 -9.79
N ILE A 49 -3.64 5.91 -8.70
CA ILE A 49 -2.46 6.03 -7.85
C ILE A 49 -1.17 5.71 -8.63
N GLU A 50 -1.15 4.61 -9.38
CA GLU A 50 0.01 4.17 -10.15
C GLU A 50 0.36 5.15 -11.29
N LYS A 51 -0.65 5.68 -11.99
CA LYS A 51 -0.47 6.71 -13.03
C LYS A 51 -0.07 8.07 -12.47
N SER A 52 -0.23 8.29 -11.16
CA SER A 52 0.07 9.58 -10.55
C SER A 52 1.55 9.89 -10.50
N PRO A 53 1.97 11.12 -10.84
CA PRO A 53 3.38 11.48 -10.78
C PRO A 53 3.92 11.41 -9.36
N VAL A 54 5.20 11.04 -9.28
CA VAL A 54 6.00 11.20 -8.06
C VAL A 54 6.78 12.52 -8.08
N GLY A 55 6.93 13.17 -9.24
CA GLY A 55 7.74 14.39 -9.44
C GLY A 55 8.89 14.12 -10.42
N ASP A 56 10.05 14.74 -10.26
CA ASP A 56 11.30 14.34 -10.95
C ASP A 56 11.73 12.91 -10.50
N PRO A 57 11.57 11.88 -11.36
CA PRO A 57 11.88 10.51 -11.00
C PRO A 57 13.39 10.24 -10.97
N GLU A 58 14.20 10.96 -11.74
CA GLU A 58 15.65 10.79 -11.77
C GLU A 58 16.26 11.28 -10.46
N ARG A 59 15.82 12.45 -9.98
CA ARG A 59 16.26 12.98 -8.67
C ARG A 59 15.82 12.07 -7.53
N TRP A 60 14.62 11.52 -7.60
CA TRP A 60 14.15 10.56 -6.59
C TRP A 60 15.00 9.28 -6.60
N ALA A 61 15.22 8.68 -7.77
CA ALA A 61 16.03 7.47 -7.91
C ALA A 61 17.47 7.70 -7.42
N ALA A 62 18.06 8.84 -7.74
CA ALA A 62 19.38 9.24 -7.25
C ALA A 62 19.41 9.37 -5.71
N ASN A 63 18.38 9.96 -5.11
CA ASN A 63 18.26 10.08 -3.66
C ASN A 63 18.03 8.70 -2.99
N VAL A 64 17.26 7.79 -3.60
CA VAL A 64 17.10 6.41 -3.11
C VAL A 64 18.42 5.65 -3.18
N ALA A 65 19.11 5.68 -4.31
CA ALA A 65 20.41 5.02 -4.48
C ALA A 65 21.44 5.56 -3.47
N TYR A 66 21.40 6.87 -3.20
CA TYR A 66 22.23 7.49 -2.16
C TYR A 66 21.95 6.94 -0.75
N ARG A 67 20.68 6.86 -0.36
CA ARG A 67 20.31 6.36 0.97
C ARG A 67 20.65 4.88 1.13
N GLN A 68 20.48 4.09 0.06
CA GLN A 68 20.85 2.69 0.04
C GLN A 68 22.36 2.50 0.22
N ARG A 69 23.19 3.23 -0.53
CA ARG A 69 24.66 3.15 -0.36
C ARG A 69 25.13 3.65 1.01
N ALA A 70 24.51 4.71 1.53
CA ALA A 70 24.82 5.27 2.84
C ALA A 70 24.47 4.26 3.95
N SER A 71 23.27 3.67 3.87
CA SER A 71 22.81 2.63 4.80
C SER A 71 23.71 1.39 4.76
N ALA A 72 24.03 0.89 3.56
CA ALA A 72 24.94 -0.25 3.40
C ALA A 72 26.34 0.03 3.95
N THR A 73 26.82 1.27 3.87
CA THR A 73 28.11 1.65 4.44
C THR A 73 28.07 1.64 5.97
N ALA A 74 26.99 2.12 6.57
CA ALA A 74 26.78 2.06 8.01
C ALA A 74 26.58 0.61 8.50
N ASP A 75 25.89 -0.24 7.73
CA ASP A 75 25.73 -1.68 8.04
C ASP A 75 27.08 -2.39 8.05
N ARG A 76 27.92 -2.14 7.04
CA ARG A 76 29.28 -2.69 6.98
C ARG A 76 30.14 -2.26 8.18
N TYR A 77 29.93 -1.06 8.72
CA TYR A 77 30.60 -0.64 9.96
C TYR A 77 30.14 -1.49 11.14
N ASP A 78 28.83 -1.65 11.32
CA ASP A 78 28.26 -2.44 12.42
C ASP A 78 28.66 -3.92 12.31
N GLU A 79 28.73 -4.47 11.11
CA GLU A 79 29.27 -5.81 10.83
C GLU A 79 30.74 -5.94 11.27
N ASN A 80 31.59 -4.97 10.92
CA ASN A 80 33.00 -4.96 11.34
C ASN A 80 33.14 -4.85 12.87
N VAL A 81 32.27 -4.08 13.52
CA VAL A 81 32.20 -4.00 14.99
C VAL A 81 31.84 -5.36 15.58
N ALA A 82 30.84 -6.04 15.03
CA ALA A 82 30.44 -7.37 15.47
C ALA A 82 31.58 -8.39 15.30
N ILE A 83 32.22 -8.42 14.13
CA ILE A 83 33.37 -9.30 13.86
C ILE A 83 34.51 -9.03 14.85
N ARG A 84 34.86 -7.75 15.08
CA ARG A 84 35.89 -7.37 16.05
C ARG A 84 35.56 -7.87 17.45
N ASN A 85 34.31 -7.70 17.89
CA ASN A 85 33.88 -8.12 19.22
C ASN A 85 33.92 -9.66 19.36
N THR A 86 33.55 -10.39 18.31
CA THR A 86 33.70 -11.85 18.25
C THR A 86 35.16 -12.27 18.36
N LEU A 87 36.08 -11.64 17.61
CA LEU A 87 37.51 -11.93 17.68
C LEU A 87 38.10 -11.63 19.07
N ILE A 88 37.63 -10.58 19.74
CA ILE A 88 38.02 -10.28 21.13
C ILE A 88 37.64 -11.45 22.05
N ASN A 89 36.44 -11.99 21.89
CA ASN A 89 35.93 -13.10 22.71
C ASN A 89 36.61 -14.44 22.42
N LEU A 90 37.03 -14.67 21.17
CA LEU A 90 37.69 -15.91 20.76
C LEU A 90 39.16 -15.99 21.16
N ASN A 91 39.78 -14.89 21.61
CA ASN A 91 41.18 -14.88 22.06
C ASN A 91 41.27 -14.92 23.59
N PRO A 92 41.62 -16.07 24.20
CA PRO A 92 41.68 -16.21 25.67
C PRO A 92 42.68 -15.26 26.34
N SER A 93 43.71 -14.81 25.60
CA SER A 93 44.72 -13.87 26.11
C SER A 93 44.14 -12.50 26.46
N ASN A 94 42.96 -12.15 25.93
CA ASN A 94 42.26 -10.91 26.23
C ASN A 94 41.62 -10.90 27.61
N PHE A 95 41.52 -12.05 28.29
CA PHE A 95 40.82 -12.20 29.55
C PHE A 95 41.78 -12.38 30.73
N THR A 96 41.37 -11.86 31.87
CA THR A 96 41.98 -12.15 33.18
C THR A 96 41.54 -13.54 33.64
N ARG A 97 42.21 -14.08 34.67
CA ARG A 97 41.82 -15.36 35.29
C ARG A 97 40.35 -15.36 35.78
N ASN A 98 39.80 -14.19 36.10
CA ASN A 98 38.43 -14.03 36.58
C ASN A 98 37.40 -13.84 35.45
N GLY A 99 37.78 -14.01 34.18
CA GLY A 99 36.88 -13.87 33.03
C GLY A 99 36.58 -12.43 32.60
N ASN A 100 37.14 -11.42 33.27
CA ASN A 100 37.02 -10.02 32.86
C ASN A 100 38.05 -9.66 31.77
N LEU A 101 37.69 -8.75 30.86
CA LEU A 101 38.63 -8.21 29.86
C LEU A 101 39.83 -7.53 30.53
N ARG A 102 41.02 -7.76 29.98
CA ARG A 102 42.26 -7.11 30.42
C ARG A 102 42.25 -5.62 30.10
N ARG A 103 42.96 -4.85 30.93
CA ARG A 103 43.12 -3.40 30.76
C ARG A 103 43.65 -3.08 29.36
N GLY A 104 42.89 -2.27 28.60
CA GLY A 104 43.21 -1.88 27.23
C GLY A 104 42.40 -2.60 26.15
N VAL A 105 41.82 -3.77 26.45
CA VAL A 105 40.91 -4.47 25.54
C VAL A 105 39.48 -4.03 25.83
N LYS A 106 38.79 -3.53 24.80
CA LYS A 106 37.40 -3.05 24.89
C LYS A 106 36.62 -3.45 23.64
N HIS A 107 35.35 -3.77 23.83
CA HIS A 107 34.40 -3.93 22.73
C HIS A 107 34.16 -2.60 22.02
N ALA A 108 34.04 -2.67 20.70
CA ALA A 108 33.54 -1.56 19.92
C ALA A 108 32.00 -1.51 20.02
N LYS A 109 31.44 -0.30 19.96
CA LYS A 109 29.98 -0.10 20.00
C LYS A 109 29.44 -0.01 18.58
N PRO A 110 28.29 -0.63 18.28
CA PRO A 110 27.59 -0.37 17.02
C PRO A 110 27.05 1.06 17.02
N LEU A 111 26.74 1.58 15.84
CA LEU A 111 26.23 2.93 15.67
C LEU A 111 24.80 3.05 16.21
N THR A 112 24.52 4.14 16.90
CA THR A 112 23.15 4.58 17.19
C THR A 112 22.48 5.15 15.94
N LYS A 113 21.14 5.26 15.94
CA LYS A 113 20.40 5.88 14.82
C LYS A 113 20.90 7.28 14.47
N ALA A 114 21.24 8.09 15.49
CA ALA A 114 21.76 9.44 15.31
C ALA A 114 23.17 9.43 14.71
N GLU A 115 24.05 8.54 15.18
CA GLU A 115 25.41 8.40 14.63
C GLU A 115 25.41 7.87 13.20
N ARG A 116 24.47 7.01 12.82
CA ARG A 116 24.31 6.58 11.43
C ARG A 116 24.00 7.76 10.52
N ASP A 117 23.13 8.65 10.95
CA ASP A 117 22.79 9.87 10.19
C ASP A 117 23.95 10.87 10.17
N GLN A 118 24.57 11.15 11.32
CA GLN A 118 25.67 12.12 11.39
C GLN A 118 26.94 11.66 10.68
N ASN A 119 27.27 10.37 10.76
CA ASN A 119 28.54 9.85 10.24
C ASN A 119 28.44 9.36 8.79
N PHE A 120 27.27 8.88 8.38
CA PHE A 120 27.07 8.25 7.06
C PHE A 120 25.98 8.92 6.23
N ASP A 121 25.29 9.92 6.78
CA ASP A 121 24.22 10.67 6.09
C ASP A 121 23.15 9.74 5.51
N VAL A 122 22.70 8.76 6.31
CA VAL A 122 21.77 7.73 5.84
C VAL A 122 20.41 8.28 5.39
N ASN A 123 20.04 9.49 5.83
CA ASN A 123 18.83 10.19 5.36
C ASN A 123 19.10 11.28 4.32
N GLY A 124 20.36 11.46 3.92
CA GLY A 124 20.78 12.52 2.99
C GLY A 124 20.19 12.42 1.59
N MET A 125 20.44 13.47 0.81
CA MET A 125 19.93 13.65 -0.55
C MET A 125 21.02 14.23 -1.46
N VAL A 126 21.12 13.73 -2.69
CA VAL A 126 22.13 14.15 -3.69
C VAL A 126 21.62 15.28 -4.56
N ALA A 127 20.34 15.24 -4.96
CA ALA A 127 19.77 16.16 -5.93
C ALA A 127 18.57 16.92 -5.35
N GLY A 128 18.64 18.26 -5.41
CA GLY A 128 17.67 19.19 -4.84
C GLY A 128 17.53 19.00 -3.33
N ARG A 129 18.22 19.81 -2.51
CA ARG A 129 18.04 19.77 -1.05
C ARG A 129 16.55 19.90 -0.73
N GLY A 130 15.94 18.85 -0.18
CA GLY A 130 14.51 18.80 0.16
C GLY A 130 13.58 18.19 -0.89
N TYR A 131 14.07 17.71 -2.03
CA TYR A 131 13.22 17.04 -3.01
C TYR A 131 12.86 15.61 -2.57
N VAL A 132 11.62 15.43 -2.11
CA VAL A 132 11.03 14.13 -1.83
C VAL A 132 9.81 13.94 -2.72
N GLY A 133 10.00 13.27 -3.85
CA GLY A 133 8.92 12.93 -4.75
C GLY A 133 7.96 11.90 -4.15
N GLY A 134 6.67 11.99 -4.45
CA GLY A 134 5.65 11.03 -4.01
C GLY A 134 4.54 11.59 -3.10
N ARG A 135 4.59 12.87 -2.71
CA ARG A 135 3.51 13.50 -1.92
C ARG A 135 2.17 13.50 -2.66
N PHE A 136 2.19 13.77 -3.97
CA PHE A 136 0.97 13.76 -4.78
C PHE A 136 0.30 12.38 -4.76
N ARG A 137 1.08 11.33 -5.00
CA ARG A 137 0.64 9.94 -4.97
C ARG A 137 0.12 9.51 -3.59
N ALA A 138 0.76 9.96 -2.51
CA ALA A 138 0.34 9.69 -1.13
C ALA A 138 -1.02 10.31 -0.75
N ASN A 139 -1.45 11.36 -1.46
CA ASN A 139 -2.62 12.15 -1.10
C ASN A 139 -3.94 11.63 -1.69
N TRP A 140 -3.92 10.51 -2.41
CA TRP A 140 -5.14 9.82 -2.82
C TRP A 140 -5.82 9.19 -1.61
N GLN A 141 -7.00 9.71 -1.27
CA GLN A 141 -7.77 9.34 -0.09
C GLN A 141 -9.08 8.70 -0.52
N PHE A 142 -9.32 7.47 -0.07
CA PHE A 142 -10.56 6.74 -0.28
C PHE A 142 -11.49 6.89 0.93
N SER A 143 -12.78 7.13 0.69
CA SER A 143 -13.79 7.20 1.74
C SER A 143 -15.17 6.78 1.24
N ILE A 144 -16.06 6.43 2.17
CA ILE A 144 -17.45 6.01 1.89
C ILE A 144 -18.41 7.04 2.49
N GLY A 145 -19.44 7.43 1.74
CA GLY A 145 -20.50 8.35 2.15
C GLY A 145 -20.10 9.82 2.12
N THR A 146 -18.96 10.19 2.70
CA THR A 146 -18.44 11.57 2.70
C THR A 146 -17.02 11.63 2.17
N ALA A 147 -16.73 12.59 1.28
CA ALA A 147 -15.39 12.81 0.75
C ALA A 147 -14.40 13.23 1.84
N ALA A 148 -13.23 12.62 1.86
CA ALA A 148 -12.14 13.00 2.76
C ALA A 148 -11.75 14.48 2.57
N GLN A 149 -11.49 15.17 3.68
CA GLN A 149 -11.13 16.59 3.70
C GLN A 149 -9.65 16.75 4.06
N GLY A 150 -9.04 17.82 3.55
CA GLY A 150 -7.66 18.17 3.88
C GLY A 150 -6.60 17.35 3.14
N GLU A 151 -5.35 17.74 3.36
CA GLU A 151 -4.15 17.16 2.76
C GLU A 151 -3.47 16.20 3.75
N ILE A 152 -2.75 15.22 3.21
CA ILE A 152 -1.87 14.34 3.97
C ILE A 152 -0.42 14.85 3.84
N ASP A 153 0.25 15.09 4.96
CA ASP A 153 1.67 15.41 5.00
C ASP A 153 2.52 14.14 5.09
N ASP A 154 2.45 13.32 4.03
CA ASP A 154 3.24 12.09 3.87
C ASP A 154 3.74 11.98 2.43
N VAL A 155 4.75 11.14 2.24
CA VAL A 155 5.34 10.83 0.94
C VAL A 155 5.28 9.33 0.70
N ASP A 156 4.75 8.96 -0.46
CA ASP A 156 4.60 7.57 -0.89
C ASP A 156 5.03 7.42 -2.36
N PRO A 157 6.35 7.38 -2.62
CA PRO A 157 6.86 7.30 -3.98
C PRO A 157 6.48 6.00 -4.68
N THR A 158 6.31 4.90 -3.95
CA THR A 158 5.88 3.61 -4.52
C THR A 158 4.37 3.54 -4.72
N GLY A 159 3.59 4.36 -3.99
CA GLY A 159 2.13 4.27 -3.95
C GLY A 159 1.62 3.14 -3.05
N SER A 160 2.52 2.41 -2.39
CA SER A 160 2.14 1.21 -1.62
C SER A 160 1.28 1.55 -0.40
N LYS A 161 1.54 2.69 0.27
CA LYS A 161 0.73 3.09 1.44
C LYS A 161 -0.67 3.50 0.98
N ALA A 162 -0.76 4.29 -0.09
CA ALA A 162 -2.03 4.72 -0.67
C ALA A 162 -2.85 3.52 -1.16
N ILE A 163 -2.22 2.56 -1.87
CA ILE A 163 -2.87 1.33 -2.32
C ILE A 163 -3.35 0.48 -1.14
N SER A 164 -2.54 0.32 -0.09
CA SER A 164 -2.98 -0.39 1.12
C SER A 164 -4.16 0.30 1.81
N ALA A 165 -4.17 1.63 1.90
CA ALA A 165 -5.27 2.39 2.48
C ALA A 165 -6.57 2.22 1.68
N VAL A 166 -6.50 2.31 0.35
CA VAL A 166 -7.63 2.02 -0.54
C VAL A 166 -8.12 0.59 -0.36
N THR A 167 -7.20 -0.39 -0.37
CA THR A 167 -7.54 -1.82 -0.23
C THR A 167 -8.33 -2.07 1.05
N ALA A 168 -7.91 -1.46 2.16
CA ALA A 168 -8.63 -1.54 3.42
C ALA A 168 -9.99 -0.80 3.36
N GLY A 169 -10.03 0.36 2.72
CA GLY A 169 -11.23 1.19 2.59
C GLY A 169 -12.33 0.58 1.73
N VAL A 170 -11.98 -0.20 0.70
CA VAL A 170 -12.98 -0.85 -0.17
C VAL A 170 -13.61 -2.10 0.46
N GLN A 171 -12.94 -2.79 1.39
CA GLN A 171 -13.50 -4.01 2.01
C GLN A 171 -14.91 -3.84 2.63
N PRO A 172 -15.21 -2.75 3.37
CA PRO A 172 -16.56 -2.55 3.90
C PRO A 172 -17.57 -2.02 2.88
N LEU A 173 -17.16 -1.65 1.66
CA LEU A 173 -18.03 -1.03 0.66
C LEU A 173 -19.14 -1.99 0.22
N LYS A 174 -20.38 -1.49 0.17
CA LYS A 174 -21.57 -2.23 -0.27
C LYS A 174 -22.18 -1.62 -1.51
N LEU A 175 -22.85 -2.46 -2.31
CA LEU A 175 -23.60 -1.97 -3.45
C LEU A 175 -24.68 -0.97 -2.99
N GLY A 176 -24.65 0.24 -3.55
CA GLY A 176 -25.51 1.36 -3.15
C GLY A 176 -24.80 2.42 -2.31
N ASP A 177 -23.63 2.11 -1.73
CA ASP A 177 -22.80 3.11 -1.08
C ASP A 177 -22.18 4.06 -2.09
N THR A 178 -22.00 5.33 -1.70
CA THR A 178 -21.24 6.31 -2.49
C THR A 178 -19.77 6.27 -2.07
N ALA A 179 -18.89 5.85 -2.99
CA ALA A 179 -17.45 5.86 -2.78
C ALA A 179 -16.80 7.13 -3.34
N TYR A 180 -15.79 7.63 -2.64
CA TYR A 180 -15.00 8.79 -3.05
C TYR A 180 -13.54 8.39 -3.13
N LEU A 181 -12.86 8.89 -4.16
CA LEU A 181 -11.40 8.90 -4.27
C LEU A 181 -10.99 10.34 -4.57
N VAL A 182 -10.31 10.98 -3.63
CA VAL A 182 -10.00 12.41 -3.71
C VAL A 182 -8.51 12.68 -3.54
N ASN A 183 -8.04 13.76 -4.17
CA ASN A 183 -6.74 14.34 -3.93
C ASN A 183 -6.93 15.83 -3.71
N ASN A 184 -6.76 16.27 -2.46
CA ASN A 184 -7.11 17.63 -2.04
C ASN A 184 -5.96 18.63 -2.22
N LEU A 185 -4.85 18.21 -2.85
CA LEU A 185 -3.71 19.08 -3.08
C LEU A 185 -4.06 20.19 -4.09
N PRO A 186 -3.73 21.47 -3.83
CA PRO A 186 -4.06 22.59 -4.71
C PRO A 186 -3.56 22.43 -6.15
N TYR A 187 -2.49 21.66 -6.35
CA TYR A 187 -1.89 21.38 -7.65
C TYR A 187 -2.39 20.10 -8.32
N ALA A 188 -3.38 19.40 -7.76
CA ALA A 188 -3.95 18.19 -8.35
C ALA A 188 -4.58 18.45 -9.73
N VAL A 189 -5.35 19.52 -9.86
CA VAL A 189 -5.98 19.91 -11.12
C VAL A 189 -4.92 20.26 -12.18
N PRO A 190 -3.93 21.15 -11.94
CA PRO A 190 -2.84 21.36 -12.89
C PRO A 190 -2.15 20.07 -13.36
N LEU A 191 -1.82 19.16 -12.44
CA LEU A 191 -1.17 17.89 -12.79
C LEU A 191 -2.06 17.02 -13.68
N GLU A 192 -3.35 16.94 -13.38
CA GLU A 192 -4.34 16.25 -14.20
C GLU A 192 -4.34 16.87 -15.61
N TYR A 193 -4.42 18.19 -15.77
CA TYR A 193 -4.54 18.90 -17.06
C TYR A 193 -3.22 19.30 -17.75
N GLY A 194 -2.17 18.49 -17.63
CA GLY A 194 -0.99 18.57 -18.50
C GLY A 194 0.22 19.32 -17.94
N HIS A 195 0.19 19.73 -16.67
CA HIS A 195 1.39 20.28 -16.00
C HIS A 195 2.31 19.19 -15.43
N SER A 196 2.00 17.92 -15.65
CA SER A 196 2.85 16.78 -15.29
C SER A 196 3.66 16.31 -16.50
N SER A 197 4.99 16.28 -16.39
CA SER A 197 5.85 15.66 -17.41
C SER A 197 5.75 14.12 -17.40
N GLN A 198 5.43 13.52 -16.25
CA GLN A 198 5.30 12.05 -16.11
C GLN A 198 3.93 11.53 -16.54
N ALA A 199 2.90 12.35 -16.41
CA ALA A 199 1.52 11.98 -16.74
C ALA A 199 0.81 13.12 -17.50
N PRO A 200 1.33 13.50 -18.69
CA PRO A 200 0.83 14.64 -19.45
C PRO A 200 -0.62 14.48 -19.93
N ALA A 201 -1.07 13.24 -20.09
CA ALA A 201 -2.44 12.93 -20.51
C ALA A 201 -3.47 12.97 -19.37
N GLY A 202 -3.04 13.16 -18.11
CA GLY A 202 -3.92 13.00 -16.95
C GLY A 202 -3.88 11.58 -16.37
N MET A 203 -4.24 11.46 -15.09
CA MET A 203 -4.30 10.20 -14.35
C MET A 203 -5.74 9.73 -14.26
N VAL A 204 -6.63 10.65 -13.90
CA VAL A 204 -8.05 10.38 -13.69
C VAL A 204 -8.74 10.17 -15.03
N ARG A 205 -8.55 11.08 -15.99
CA ARG A 205 -9.24 10.95 -17.29
C ARG A 205 -8.79 9.73 -18.11
N VAL A 206 -7.51 9.37 -18.04
CA VAL A 206 -7.00 8.16 -18.69
C VAL A 206 -7.65 6.94 -18.05
N THR A 207 -7.75 6.90 -16.72
CA THR A 207 -8.42 5.81 -16.01
C THR A 207 -9.93 5.76 -16.31
N ILE A 208 -10.61 6.91 -16.45
CA ILE A 208 -12.02 6.96 -16.87
C ILE A 208 -12.20 6.41 -18.29
N ALA A 209 -11.28 6.72 -19.21
CA ALA A 209 -11.31 6.14 -20.55
C ALA A 209 -11.15 4.60 -20.54
N GLU A 210 -10.49 4.05 -19.52
CA GLU A 210 -10.34 2.61 -19.28
C GLU A 210 -11.51 1.99 -18.48
N PHE A 211 -12.51 2.77 -18.05
CA PHE A 211 -13.55 2.34 -17.10
C PHE A 211 -14.27 1.07 -17.55
N GLN A 212 -14.67 0.99 -18.82
CA GLN A 212 -15.38 -0.19 -19.34
C GLN A 212 -14.56 -1.48 -19.21
N GLN A 213 -13.26 -1.42 -19.51
CA GLN A 213 -12.35 -2.56 -19.40
C GLN A 213 -12.17 -2.98 -17.93
N ILE A 214 -12.16 -2.01 -17.01
CA ILE A 214 -12.07 -2.26 -15.58
C ILE A 214 -13.32 -2.99 -15.07
N VAL A 215 -14.50 -2.55 -15.50
CA VAL A 215 -15.77 -3.21 -15.15
C VAL A 215 -15.80 -4.64 -15.67
N GLU A 216 -15.43 -4.86 -16.94
CA GLU A 216 -15.38 -6.20 -17.54
C GLU A 216 -14.40 -7.12 -16.81
N ALA A 217 -13.20 -6.61 -16.47
CA ALA A 217 -12.21 -7.37 -15.70
C ALA A 217 -12.73 -7.73 -14.30
N ALA A 218 -13.41 -6.80 -13.62
CA ALA A 218 -13.99 -7.03 -12.31
C ALA A 218 -15.11 -8.08 -12.33
N VAL A 219 -15.98 -8.04 -13.35
CA VAL A 219 -17.03 -9.05 -13.54
C VAL A 219 -16.42 -10.42 -13.87
N GLY A 220 -15.43 -10.45 -14.78
CA GLY A 220 -14.74 -11.69 -15.16
C GLY A 220 -13.99 -12.36 -14.01
N ALA A 221 -13.39 -11.58 -13.12
CA ALA A 221 -12.67 -12.09 -11.95
C ALA A 221 -13.58 -12.59 -10.82
N ASN A 222 -14.87 -12.23 -10.83
CA ASN A 222 -15.85 -12.58 -9.80
C ASN A 222 -16.97 -13.49 -10.34
N GLN A 223 -16.68 -14.30 -11.37
CA GLN A 223 -17.62 -15.32 -11.84
C GLN A 223 -17.85 -16.36 -10.75
N VAL A 224 -19.12 -16.53 -10.35
CA VAL A 224 -19.61 -17.50 -9.35
C VAL A 224 -20.16 -18.73 -10.06
#